data_AF-A0A948AM20-F1
#
_entry.id   AF-A0A948AM20-F1
#
_cell.length_a   1.000
_cell.length_b   1.000
_cell.length_c   1.000
_cell.angle_alpha   90.00
_cell.angle_beta   90.00
_cell.angle_gamma   90.00
#
_symmetry.space_group_name_H-M   'P 1'
#
loop_
_entity.id
_entity.type
_entity.pdbx_description
1 polymer ?
#
loop_
_entity_poly.entity_id
_entity_poly.type
_entity_poly.pdbx_seq_one_letter_code
_entity_poly.pdbx_strand_id
1 'polypeptide(L)'
;MLKQHLPELIELNRLLDEAPPELSARVAHTVTVEAAALPIHVLTLGNPDPNLPAIGYFAGVHGLERIGTRVLLVFLRGLLNRLKWDPLLHRQLETLRMVFVPLANPGGMWRNTRCNPEGVDLMRNAPLDALERVPFLLGGQRFSAKLPWYRGPADAPMQAESQVL
;
A
#
# COMPACT_ATOMS: atom_id res chain seq x y z
N MET A 1 9.71 -20.26 -2.03
CA MET A 1 9.45 -19.20 -3.05
C MET A 1 9.02 -17.87 -2.42
N LEU A 2 7.94 -17.81 -1.63
CA LEU A 2 7.47 -16.55 -1.02
C LEU A 2 8.53 -15.80 -0.21
N LYS A 3 9.30 -16.51 0.65
CA LYS A 3 10.35 -15.92 1.49
C LYS A 3 11.52 -15.27 0.71
N GLN A 4 11.79 -15.75 -0.50
CA GLN A 4 12.83 -15.17 -1.35
C GLN A 4 12.34 -13.88 -2.04
N HIS A 5 11.06 -13.82 -2.40
CA HIS A 5 10.51 -12.70 -3.18
C HIS A 5 9.89 -11.61 -2.30
N LEU A 6 9.17 -11.98 -1.23
CA LEU A 6 8.41 -11.06 -0.36
C LEU A 6 8.61 -11.33 1.14
N PRO A 7 9.82 -11.16 1.71
CA PRO A 7 10.02 -11.10 3.15
C PRO A 7 9.10 -10.09 3.86
N GLU A 8 8.72 -8.98 3.22
CA GLU A 8 7.83 -7.97 3.81
C GLU A 8 6.40 -8.49 4.01
N LEU A 9 5.90 -9.35 3.13
CA LEU A 9 4.58 -9.97 3.32
C LEU A 9 4.62 -11.00 4.44
N ILE A 10 5.71 -11.75 4.58
CA ILE A 10 5.92 -12.66 5.71
C ILE A 10 5.96 -11.89 7.03
N GLU A 11 6.65 -10.76 7.03
CA GLU A 11 6.75 -9.87 8.18
C GLU A 11 5.38 -9.31 8.59
N LEU A 12 4.60 -8.86 7.60
CA LEU A 12 3.23 -8.41 7.82
C LEU A 12 2.35 -9.52 8.39
N ASN A 13 2.41 -10.73 7.84
CA ASN A 13 1.63 -11.86 8.36
C ASN A 13 1.97 -12.16 9.81
N ARG A 14 3.25 -12.12 10.20
CA ARG A 14 3.63 -12.30 11.61
C ARG A 14 3.05 -11.22 12.51
N LEU A 15 3.06 -9.95 12.06
CA LEU A 15 2.45 -8.85 12.82
C LEU A 15 0.93 -9.03 12.97
N LEU A 16 0.27 -9.62 11.96
CA LEU A 16 -1.16 -9.92 12.01
C LEU A 16 -1.47 -11.08 12.95
N ASP A 17 -0.64 -12.13 12.95
CA ASP A 17 -0.79 -13.28 13.85
C ASP A 17 -0.63 -12.89 15.33
N GLU A 18 0.22 -11.88 15.60
CA GLU A 18 0.50 -11.35 16.94
C GLU A 18 -0.33 -10.09 17.27
N ALA A 19 -1.25 -9.69 16.40
CA ALA A 19 -1.98 -8.43 16.53
C ALA A 19 -2.93 -8.42 17.73
N PRO A 20 -3.01 -7.30 18.47
CA PRO A 20 -3.99 -7.14 19.53
C PRO A 20 -5.40 -6.91 18.92
N PRO A 21 -6.49 -7.21 19.66
CA PRO A 21 -7.87 -7.11 19.15
C PRO A 21 -8.27 -5.73 18.58
N GLU A 22 -7.62 -4.67 19.05
CA GLU A 22 -7.82 -3.30 18.61
C GLU A 22 -7.38 -3.06 17.15
N LEU A 23 -6.47 -3.88 16.62
CA LEU A 23 -6.05 -3.80 15.22
C LEU A 23 -7.03 -4.60 14.35
N SER A 24 -7.80 -3.90 13.52
CA SER A 24 -8.62 -4.56 12.49
C SER A 24 -7.83 -4.67 11.19
N ALA A 25 -7.86 -5.84 10.57
CA ALA A 25 -7.22 -6.11 9.29
C ALA A 25 -8.22 -6.73 8.30
N ARG A 26 -8.19 -6.27 7.04
CA ARG A 26 -8.93 -6.89 5.94
C ARG A 26 -8.07 -6.96 4.69
N VAL A 27 -8.34 -7.93 3.83
CA VAL A 27 -7.78 -7.97 2.48
C VAL A 27 -8.65 -7.09 1.59
N ALA A 28 -8.06 -6.03 1.02
CA ALA A 28 -8.76 -5.13 0.11
C ALA A 28 -8.78 -5.66 -1.33
N HIS A 29 -7.68 -6.29 -1.74
CA HIS A 29 -7.54 -6.91 -3.05
C HIS A 29 -6.47 -8.01 -3.00
N THR A 30 -6.45 -8.91 -3.97
CA THR A 30 -5.42 -9.95 -4.12
C THR A 30 -4.87 -9.90 -5.52
N VAL A 31 -3.57 -9.61 -5.65
CA VAL A 31 -2.86 -9.56 -6.92
C VAL A 31 -2.35 -10.96 -7.24
N THR A 32 -2.73 -11.51 -8.40
CA THR A 32 -2.20 -12.79 -8.88
C THR A 32 -0.98 -12.54 -9.75
N VAL A 33 0.16 -13.13 -9.37
CA VAL A 33 1.40 -13.11 -10.17
C VAL A 33 1.93 -14.52 -10.29
N GLU A 34 2.01 -15.03 -11.51
CA GLU A 34 2.40 -16.42 -11.79
C GLU A 34 1.47 -17.39 -11.00
N ALA A 35 2.03 -18.21 -10.11
CA ALA A 35 1.27 -19.11 -9.24
C ALA A 35 1.01 -18.52 -7.84
N ALA A 36 1.40 -17.27 -7.57
CA ALA A 36 1.26 -16.62 -6.27
C ALA A 36 0.02 -15.72 -6.21
N ALA A 37 -0.74 -15.83 -5.12
CA ALA A 37 -1.81 -14.92 -4.75
C ALA A 37 -1.31 -14.00 -3.63
N LEU A 38 -1.23 -12.70 -3.92
CA LEU A 38 -0.56 -11.72 -3.07
C LEU A 38 -1.58 -10.70 -2.53
N PRO A 39 -1.96 -10.79 -1.24
CA PRO A 39 -2.98 -9.91 -0.68
C PRO A 39 -2.44 -8.50 -0.44
N ILE A 40 -3.31 -7.51 -0.67
CA ILE A 40 -3.14 -6.13 -0.23
C ILE A 40 -3.98 -5.95 1.02
N HIS A 41 -3.31 -5.81 2.16
CA HIS A 41 -3.97 -5.62 3.44
C HIS A 41 -4.23 -4.14 3.71
N VAL A 42 -5.45 -3.85 4.19
CA VAL A 42 -5.79 -2.58 4.84
C VAL A 42 -5.94 -2.87 6.33
N LEU A 43 -5.13 -2.20 7.13
CA LEU A 43 -5.14 -2.30 8.58
C LEU A 43 -5.69 -1.00 9.15
N THR A 44 -6.45 -1.08 10.24
CA THR A 44 -7.02 0.09 10.89
C THR A 44 -6.94 0.00 12.40
N LEU A 45 -6.65 1.13 13.04
CA LEU A 45 -6.53 1.28 14.49
C LEU A 45 -7.20 2.60 14.91
N GLY A 46 -7.87 2.60 16.07
CA GLY A 46 -8.57 3.77 16.62
C GLY A 46 -10.01 3.91 16.15
N ASN A 47 -10.59 5.08 16.37
CA ASN A 47 -12.03 5.31 16.30
C ASN A 47 -12.57 5.13 14.87
N PRO A 48 -13.60 4.27 14.65
CA PRO A 48 -14.19 4.04 13.33
C PRO A 48 -15.18 5.11 12.87
N ASP A 49 -15.50 6.13 13.68
CA ASP A 49 -16.44 7.19 13.32
C ASP A 49 -15.94 7.97 12.08
N PRO A 50 -16.69 7.97 10.96
CA PRO A 50 -16.31 8.67 9.73
C PRO A 50 -16.27 10.20 9.87
N ASN A 51 -16.79 10.76 10.96
CA ASN A 51 -16.74 12.21 11.23
C ASN A 51 -15.44 12.64 11.92
N LEU A 52 -14.60 11.69 12.37
CA LEU A 52 -13.31 11.97 12.99
C LEU A 52 -12.17 11.95 11.96
N PRO A 53 -11.07 12.69 12.22
CA PRO A 53 -9.94 12.71 11.32
C PRO A 53 -9.28 11.33 11.17
N ALA A 54 -8.81 11.04 9.96
CA ALA A 54 -8.04 9.84 9.66
C ALA A 54 -6.64 10.19 9.12
N ILE A 55 -5.66 9.37 9.46
CA ILE A 55 -4.29 9.44 8.92
C ILE A 55 -4.00 8.12 8.20
N GLY A 56 -3.61 8.22 6.92
CA GLY A 56 -3.24 7.08 6.09
C GLY A 56 -1.73 6.93 5.95
N TYR A 57 -1.24 5.71 6.15
CA TYR A 57 0.15 5.32 5.96
C TYR A 57 0.25 4.29 4.84
N PHE A 58 0.82 4.67 3.71
CA PHE A 58 0.90 3.84 2.51
C PHE A 58 2.35 3.60 2.14
N ALA A 59 2.68 2.36 1.76
CA ALA A 59 4.03 2.02 1.34
C ALA A 59 4.04 0.95 0.24
N GLY A 60 5.19 0.86 -0.44
CA GLY A 60 5.40 -0.11 -1.51
C GLY A 60 4.48 0.09 -2.70
N VAL A 61 4.12 1.34 -3.03
CA VAL A 61 3.35 1.67 -4.24
C VAL A 61 4.19 1.38 -5.48
N HIS A 62 5.46 1.80 -5.48
CA HIS A 62 6.44 1.27 -6.41
C HIS A 62 7.05 -0.01 -5.85
N GLY A 63 7.02 -1.10 -6.62
CA GLY A 63 7.48 -2.41 -6.15
C GLY A 63 8.98 -2.47 -5.79
N LEU A 64 9.81 -1.63 -6.40
CA LEU A 64 11.25 -1.52 -6.11
C LEU A 64 11.55 -0.77 -4.79
N GLU A 65 10.64 0.06 -4.29
CA GLU A 65 10.87 0.96 -3.15
C GLU A 65 10.57 0.25 -1.81
N ARG A 66 11.17 -0.93 -1.63
CA ARG A 66 10.90 -1.86 -0.50
C ARG A 66 11.20 -1.26 0.87
N ILE A 67 12.11 -0.29 0.93
CA ILE A 67 12.49 0.37 2.19
C ILE A 67 11.29 1.06 2.85
N GLY A 68 10.39 1.68 2.07
CA GLY A 68 9.19 2.32 2.61
C GLY A 68 8.29 1.31 3.32
N THR A 69 8.08 0.14 2.71
CA THR A 69 7.32 -0.95 3.34
C THR A 69 7.97 -1.40 4.64
N ARG A 70 9.29 -1.59 4.66
CA ARG A 70 10.01 -2.03 5.88
C ARG A 70 9.92 -1.01 7.01
N VAL A 71 10.10 0.28 6.70
CA VAL A 71 9.93 1.38 7.67
C VAL A 71 8.52 1.37 8.24
N LEU A 72 7.50 1.22 7.39
CA LEU A 72 6.12 1.18 7.84
C LEU A 72 5.81 -0.05 8.72
N LEU A 73 6.36 -1.23 8.40
CA LEU A 73 6.21 -2.43 9.23
C LEU A 73 6.91 -2.30 10.58
N VAL A 74 8.09 -1.67 10.62
CA VAL A 74 8.79 -1.36 11.89
C VAL A 74 7.99 -0.35 12.72
N PHE A 75 7.45 0.70 12.09
CA PHE A 75 6.59 1.67 12.75
C PHE A 75 5.34 1.00 13.34
N LEU A 76 4.63 0.18 12.53
CA LEU A 76 3.45 -0.56 12.96
C LEU A 76 3.77 -1.44 14.18
N ARG A 77 4.86 -2.21 14.14
CA ARG A 77 5.28 -3.02 15.30
C ARG A 77 5.52 -2.17 16.54
N GLY A 78 6.21 -1.03 16.39
CA GLY A 78 6.45 -0.11 17.49
C GLY A 78 5.14 0.42 18.09
N LEU A 79 4.18 0.77 17.24
CA LEU A 79 2.85 1.23 17.62
C LEU A 79 2.07 0.15 18.39
N LEU A 80 2.01 -1.08 17.88
CA LEU A 80 1.32 -2.20 18.53
C LEU A 80 1.94 -2.56 19.88
N ASN A 81 3.27 -2.45 20.01
CA ASN A 81 3.95 -2.65 21.29
C ASN A 81 3.63 -1.55 22.31
N ARG A 82 3.49 -0.29 21.87
CA ARG A 82 3.08 0.82 22.73
C ARG A 82 1.62 0.69 23.15
N LEU A 83 0.75 0.18 22.29
CA LEU A 83 -0.68 0.00 22.58
C LEU A 83 -0.92 -0.83 23.85
N LYS A 84 0.00 -1.72 24.20
CA LYS A 84 -0.09 -2.54 25.42
C LYS A 84 -0.05 -1.73 26.72
N TRP A 85 0.49 -0.51 26.72
CA TRP A 85 0.76 0.22 27.97
C TRP A 85 0.72 1.75 27.89
N ASP A 86 0.60 2.35 26.72
CA ASP A 86 0.68 3.81 26.54
C ASP A 86 -0.71 4.49 26.59
N PRO A 87 -1.11 5.11 27.72
CA PRO A 87 -2.43 5.74 27.84
C PRO A 87 -2.61 6.98 26.94
N LEU A 88 -1.51 7.65 26.54
CA LEU A 88 -1.61 8.78 25.63
C LEU A 88 -1.98 8.30 24.23
N LEU A 89 -1.39 7.18 23.78
CA LEU A 89 -1.75 6.56 22.52
C LEU A 89 -3.24 6.16 22.50
N HIS A 90 -3.74 5.54 23.58
CA HIS A 90 -5.16 5.19 23.70
C HIS A 90 -6.08 6.41 23.55
N ARG A 91 -5.79 7.50 24.28
CA ARG A 91 -6.56 8.76 24.17
C ARG A 91 -6.48 9.37 22.78
N GLN A 92 -5.33 9.28 22.10
CA GLN A 92 -5.23 9.73 20.71
C GLN A 92 -6.15 8.92 19.80
N LEU A 93 -6.14 7.59 19.93
CA LEU A 93 -6.96 6.67 19.14
C LEU A 93 -8.46 6.79 19.39
N GLU A 94 -8.90 7.40 20.49
CA GLU A 94 -10.30 7.80 20.71
C GLU A 94 -10.75 8.92 19.77
N THR A 95 -9.82 9.75 19.30
CA THR A 95 -10.11 10.98 18.54
C THR A 95 -9.71 10.94 17.07
N LEU A 96 -9.08 9.85 16.62
CA LEU A 96 -8.66 9.69 15.23
C LEU A 96 -8.65 8.22 14.80
N ARG A 97 -8.61 8.02 13.49
CA ARG A 97 -8.38 6.73 12.85
C ARG A 97 -7.02 6.67 12.18
N MET A 98 -6.25 5.61 12.42
CA MET A 98 -5.05 5.30 11.64
C MET A 98 -5.38 4.21 10.63
N VAL A 99 -4.97 4.40 9.37
CA VAL A 99 -5.15 3.44 8.27
C VAL A 99 -3.78 3.09 7.70
N PHE A 100 -3.50 1.81 7.48
CA PHE A 100 -2.21 1.34 6.98
C PHE A 100 -2.40 0.44 5.76
N VAL A 101 -1.61 0.69 4.72
CA VAL A 101 -1.43 -0.19 3.54
C VAL A 101 0.07 -0.43 3.34
N PRO A 102 0.66 -1.42 4.04
CA PRO A 102 2.12 -1.60 4.07
C PRO A 102 2.72 -2.09 2.74
N LEU A 103 1.96 -2.86 1.97
CA LEU A 103 2.35 -3.38 0.65
C LEU A 103 1.23 -3.07 -0.35
N ALA A 104 1.27 -1.90 -0.99
CA ALA A 104 0.29 -1.51 -1.99
C ALA A 104 0.49 -2.25 -3.34
N ASN A 105 1.74 -2.55 -3.72
CA ASN A 105 2.08 -3.23 -4.98
C ASN A 105 2.90 -4.50 -4.74
N PRO A 106 2.29 -5.55 -4.15
CA PRO A 106 3.03 -6.78 -3.85
C PRO A 106 3.44 -7.51 -5.13
N GLY A 107 2.69 -7.37 -6.24
CA GLY A 107 3.04 -7.97 -7.52
C GLY A 107 4.27 -7.34 -8.20
N GLY A 108 4.36 -6.01 -8.17
CA GLY A 108 5.54 -5.28 -8.60
C GLY A 108 6.77 -5.62 -7.77
N MET A 109 6.60 -5.73 -6.44
CA MET A 109 7.67 -6.15 -5.54
C MET A 109 8.10 -7.61 -5.79
N TRP A 110 7.17 -8.52 -6.04
CA TRP A 110 7.45 -9.90 -6.44
C TRP A 110 8.31 -9.97 -7.70
N ARG A 111 7.94 -9.19 -8.73
CA ARG A 111 8.68 -9.13 -10.01
C ARG A 111 9.93 -8.26 -9.95
N ASN A 112 10.23 -7.61 -8.81
CA ASN A 112 11.29 -6.63 -8.68
C ASN A 112 11.19 -5.51 -9.75
N THR A 113 10.01 -4.92 -9.89
CA THR A 113 9.70 -3.84 -10.85
C THR A 113 9.06 -2.65 -10.16
N ARG A 114 9.23 -1.45 -10.73
CA ARG A 114 8.58 -0.23 -10.23
C ARG A 114 7.07 -0.33 -10.36
N CYS A 115 6.60 -0.77 -11.52
CA CYS A 115 5.20 -0.86 -11.89
C CYS A 115 4.50 -2.07 -11.25
N ASN A 116 3.19 -2.17 -11.42
CA ASN A 116 2.45 -3.38 -11.11
C ASN A 116 2.65 -4.47 -12.20
N PRO A 117 2.06 -5.68 -12.06
CA PRO A 117 2.22 -6.76 -13.05
C PRO A 117 1.79 -6.40 -14.48
N GLU A 118 0.86 -5.46 -14.64
CA GLU A 118 0.41 -4.95 -15.94
C GLU A 118 1.35 -3.87 -16.53
N GLY A 119 2.46 -3.56 -15.85
CA GLY A 119 3.43 -2.55 -16.26
C GLY A 119 2.96 -1.12 -16.03
N VAL A 120 1.88 -0.91 -15.27
CA VAL A 120 1.33 0.41 -14.93
C VAL A 120 2.06 0.99 -13.71
N ASP A 121 2.50 2.24 -13.82
CA ASP A 121 2.99 3.03 -12.69
C ASP A 121 1.79 3.53 -11.87
N LEU A 122 1.59 2.93 -10.68
CA LEU A 122 0.45 3.22 -9.82
C LEU A 122 0.41 4.70 -9.38
N MET A 123 1.56 5.37 -9.26
CA MET A 123 1.64 6.82 -8.94
C MET A 123 1.40 7.73 -10.17
N ARG A 124 0.95 7.14 -11.29
CA ARG A 124 0.52 7.86 -12.50
C ARG A 124 -0.84 7.39 -13.03
N ASN A 125 -1.48 6.45 -12.33
CA ASN A 125 -2.72 5.80 -12.76
C ASN A 125 -3.99 6.46 -12.16
N ALA A 126 -3.86 7.53 -11.38
CA ALA A 126 -5.01 8.31 -10.91
C ALA A 126 -5.86 8.83 -12.08
N PRO A 127 -7.19 8.98 -11.90
CA PRO A 127 -8.13 9.42 -12.93
C PRO A 127 -8.12 10.95 -13.06
N LEU A 128 -6.94 11.54 -12.90
CA LEU A 128 -6.71 12.97 -12.90
C LEU A 128 -5.56 13.27 -13.86
N ASP A 129 -5.75 14.31 -14.65
CA ASP A 129 -4.71 14.90 -15.49
C ASP A 129 -4.18 16.18 -14.84
N ALA A 130 -2.90 16.47 -15.07
CA ALA A 130 -2.33 17.73 -14.66
C ALA A 130 -3.00 18.89 -15.41
N LEU A 131 -3.42 19.91 -14.67
CA LEU A 131 -3.96 21.14 -15.24
C LEU A 131 -2.87 21.98 -15.93
N GLU A 132 -1.63 21.85 -15.45
CA GLU A 132 -0.48 22.56 -15.98
C GLU A 132 0.31 21.71 -16.97
N ARG A 133 1.17 22.37 -17.75
CA ARG A 133 2.05 21.69 -18.68
C ARG A 133 3.05 20.81 -17.92
N VAL A 134 3.03 19.52 -18.24
CA VAL A 134 3.99 18.54 -17.71
C VAL A 134 5.17 18.33 -18.66
N PRO A 135 6.36 17.98 -18.15
CA PRO A 135 7.47 17.59 -19.02
C PRO A 135 7.10 16.34 -19.84
N PHE A 136 7.54 16.33 -21.10
CA PHE A 136 7.24 15.25 -22.04
C PHE A 136 7.64 13.88 -21.45
N LEU A 137 6.70 12.92 -21.47
CA LEU A 137 6.78 11.59 -20.86
C LEU A 137 6.82 11.52 -19.32
N LEU A 138 7.50 12.44 -18.63
CA LEU A 138 7.64 12.42 -17.16
C LEU A 138 6.31 12.67 -16.42
N GLY A 139 5.40 13.43 -17.05
CA GLY A 139 4.02 13.61 -16.57
C GLY A 139 3.17 12.33 -16.57
N GLY A 140 3.73 11.23 -17.07
CA GLY A 140 3.04 9.98 -17.29
C GLY A 140 2.61 9.85 -18.74
N GLN A 141 2.88 8.67 -19.31
CA GLN A 141 2.68 8.40 -20.73
C GLN A 141 1.74 7.20 -20.96
N ARG A 142 1.17 7.10 -22.17
CA ARG A 142 0.25 6.01 -22.57
C ARG A 142 0.70 5.27 -23.84
N PHE A 143 1.95 5.42 -24.24
CA PHE A 143 2.52 4.80 -25.44
C PHE A 143 2.86 3.31 -25.23
N SER A 144 3.46 2.96 -24.09
CA SER A 144 3.87 1.58 -23.83
C SER A 144 4.14 1.30 -22.35
N ALA A 145 3.71 0.12 -21.88
CA ALA A 145 4.05 -0.42 -20.55
C ALA A 145 5.54 -0.75 -20.38
N LYS A 146 6.32 -0.78 -21.47
CA LYS A 146 7.77 -0.99 -21.43
C LYS A 146 8.56 0.29 -21.15
N LEU A 147 7.91 1.45 -21.23
CA LEU A 147 8.52 2.75 -20.94
C LEU A 147 8.15 3.20 -19.51
N PRO A 148 9.03 3.95 -18.83
CA PRO A 148 8.73 4.51 -17.52
C PRO A 148 7.43 5.33 -17.49
N TRP A 149 6.82 5.40 -16.31
CA TRP A 149 5.63 6.22 -16.03
C TRP A 149 4.41 5.90 -16.90
N TYR A 150 4.27 4.65 -17.36
CA TYR A 150 3.07 4.22 -18.07
C TYR A 150 1.84 4.32 -17.20
N ARG A 151 0.80 4.99 -17.68
CA ARG A 151 -0.43 5.30 -16.93
C ARG A 151 -1.54 4.27 -17.10
N GLY A 152 -1.34 3.28 -17.97
CA GLY A 152 -2.41 2.43 -18.51
C GLY A 152 -3.03 2.98 -19.80
N PRO A 153 -4.05 2.31 -20.36
CA PRO A 153 -4.83 2.83 -21.49
C PRO A 153 -5.60 4.09 -21.11
N ALA A 154 -5.95 4.92 -22.10
CA ALA A 154 -6.86 6.05 -21.87
C ALA A 154 -8.27 5.54 -21.52
N ASP A 155 -8.98 6.26 -20.65
CA ASP A 155 -10.35 5.96 -20.19
C ASP A 155 -10.56 4.60 -19.51
N ALA A 156 -9.50 3.82 -19.33
CA ALA A 156 -9.53 2.60 -18.53
C ALA A 156 -9.68 2.94 -17.05
N PRO A 157 -10.38 2.10 -16.27
CA PRO A 157 -10.44 2.27 -14.83
C PRO A 157 -9.04 2.20 -14.20
N MET A 158 -8.92 2.77 -13.00
CA MET A 158 -7.73 2.59 -12.18
C MET A 158 -7.43 1.10 -11.98
N GLN A 159 -6.16 0.75 -11.93
CA GLN A 159 -5.69 -0.56 -11.49
C GLN A 159 -6.23 -0.84 -10.08
N ALA A 160 -6.53 -2.11 -9.81
CA ALA A 160 -7.14 -2.50 -8.53
C ALA A 160 -6.27 -2.10 -7.33
N GLU A 161 -4.94 -2.15 -7.46
CA GLU A 161 -4.01 -1.69 -6.43
C GLU A 161 -4.13 -0.18 -6.18
N SER A 162 -4.30 0.63 -7.23
CA SER A 162 -4.51 2.07 -7.09
C SER A 162 -5.86 2.42 -6.48
N GLN A 163 -6.89 1.59 -6.64
CA GLN A 163 -8.21 1.80 -6.00
C GLN A 163 -8.18 1.56 -4.48
N VAL A 164 -7.12 0.94 -3.95
CA VAL A 164 -6.92 0.75 -2.50
C VAL A 164 -6.32 1.99 -1.84
N LEU A 165 -5.66 2.86 -2.62
CA LEU A 165 -5.00 4.09 -2.17
C LEU A 165 -5.99 5.25 -2.04
#